data_AF-A0A0F5JBM6-F1
#
_entry.id   AF-A0A0F5JBM6-F1
#
_cell.length_a   1.000
_cell.length_b   1.000
_cell.length_c   1.000
_cell.angle_alpha   90.00
_cell.angle_beta   90.00
_cell.angle_gamma   90.00
#
_symmetry.space_group_name_H-M   'P 1'
#
loop_
_entity.id
_entity.type
_entity.pdbx_description
1 polymer ?
#
loop_
_entity_poly.entity_id
_entity_poly.type
_entity_poly.pdbx_seq_one_letter_code
_entity_poly.pdbx_strand_id
1 'polypeptide(L)'
;MKTNTKILAILLFISVLGNILLVINPENASKVHNLAQIENISKGESKKVFEIKLLDTKITGNDRENVSYETWTIKVSNVSNEEQTFLTRDFVLIDQDGRKFSPMEVRGAEGFNINPGLETEYAIMFMTPSDVLESYLEDTTGKSKVL
;
A
#
# COMPACT_ATOMS: atom_id res chain seq x y z
N MET A 1 -25.67 7.21 52.12
CA MET A 1 -26.05 7.32 50.69
C MET A 1 -24.89 7.31 49.68
N LYS A 2 -23.60 7.30 50.07
CA LYS A 2 -22.46 7.31 49.11
C LYS A 2 -22.03 5.91 48.60
N THR A 3 -22.42 4.83 49.26
CA THR A 3 -21.99 3.45 48.92
C THR A 3 -22.77 2.87 47.73
N ASN A 4 -24.08 3.17 47.65
CA ASN A 4 -24.95 2.62 46.60
C ASN A 4 -24.60 3.17 45.21
N THR A 5 -24.12 4.42 45.12
CA THR A 5 -23.66 5.03 43.86
C THR A 5 -22.40 4.38 43.32
N LYS A 6 -21.49 3.92 44.19
CA LYS A 6 -20.25 3.23 43.78
C LYS A 6 -20.54 1.84 43.21
N ILE A 7 -21.47 1.12 43.82
CA ILE A 7 -21.88 -0.22 43.35
C ILE A 7 -22.60 -0.11 42.00
N LEU A 8 -23.45 0.90 41.83
CA LEU A 8 -24.13 1.15 40.55
C LEU A 8 -23.15 1.48 39.42
N ALA A 9 -22.09 2.24 39.70
CA ALA A 9 -21.05 2.56 38.72
C ALA A 9 -20.25 1.31 38.28
N ILE A 10 -19.96 0.40 39.21
CA ILE A 10 -19.27 -0.87 38.90
C ILE A 10 -20.15 -1.77 38.02
N LEU A 11 -21.44 -1.87 38.33
CA LEU A 11 -22.39 -2.65 37.52
C LEU A 11 -22.55 -2.08 36.10
N LEU A 12 -22.58 -0.75 35.97
CA LEU A 12 -22.57 -0.07 34.66
C LEU A 12 -21.28 -0.36 33.88
N PHE A 13 -20.13 -0.38 34.54
CA PHE A 13 -18.85 -0.66 33.90
C PHE A 13 -18.77 -2.10 33.37
N ILE A 14 -19.24 -3.08 34.14
CA ILE A 14 -19.31 -4.49 33.72
C ILE A 14 -20.29 -4.67 32.55
N SER A 15 -21.43 -3.97 32.58
CA SER A 15 -22.41 -3.96 31.49
C SER A 15 -21.82 -3.45 30.18
N VAL A 16 -21.05 -2.35 30.22
CA VAL A 16 -20.39 -1.80 29.02
C VAL A 16 -19.31 -2.75 28.49
N LEU A 17 -18.51 -3.36 29.37
CA LEU A 17 -17.50 -4.37 29.00
C LEU A 17 -18.11 -5.61 28.35
N GLY A 18 -19.23 -6.11 28.88
CA GLY A 18 -19.96 -7.24 28.29
C GLY A 18 -20.46 -6.94 26.87
N ASN A 19 -20.93 -5.71 26.63
CA ASN A 19 -21.37 -5.28 25.30
C ASN A 19 -20.20 -5.14 24.31
N ILE A 20 -19.05 -4.62 24.74
CA ILE A 20 -17.85 -4.52 23.88
C ILE A 20 -17.35 -5.92 23.48
N LEU A 21 -17.37 -6.90 24.39
CA LEU A 21 -16.99 -8.28 24.09
C LEU A 21 -17.96 -8.98 23.14
N LEU A 22 -19.25 -8.63 23.13
CA LEU A 22 -20.25 -9.16 22.18
C LEU A 22 -20.17 -8.51 20.79
N VAL A 23 -19.68 -7.27 20.69
CA VAL A 23 -19.45 -6.58 19.40
C VAL A 23 -18.20 -7.11 18.69
N ILE A 24 -17.28 -7.75 19.42
CA ILE A 24 -16.20 -8.55 18.83
C ILE A 24 -16.81 -9.89 18.38
N ASN A 25 -17.42 -9.90 17.20
CA ASN A 25 -17.78 -11.15 16.53
C ASN A 25 -16.50 -12.00 16.41
N PRO A 26 -16.42 -13.23 16.98
CA PRO A 26 -15.25 -14.09 16.86
C PRO A 26 -14.88 -14.38 15.39
N GLU A 27 -15.84 -14.31 14.46
CA GLU A 27 -15.56 -14.40 13.02
C GLU A 27 -14.76 -13.20 12.49
N ASN A 28 -14.97 -12.00 13.04
CA ASN A 28 -14.22 -10.80 12.67
C ASN A 28 -12.86 -10.75 13.38
N ALA A 29 -12.76 -11.26 14.62
CA ALA A 29 -11.47 -11.38 15.30
C ALA A 29 -10.53 -12.36 14.58
N SER A 30 -11.07 -13.45 14.00
CA SER A 30 -10.29 -14.38 13.17
C SER A 30 -9.74 -13.73 11.89
N LYS A 31 -10.47 -12.77 11.28
CA LYS A 31 -9.94 -11.99 10.16
C LYS A 31 -8.79 -11.07 10.58
N VAL A 32 -8.87 -10.44 11.75
CA VAL A 32 -7.78 -9.62 12.30
C VAL A 32 -6.58 -10.48 12.72
N HIS A 33 -6.82 -11.67 13.27
CA HIS A 33 -5.77 -12.61 13.63
C HIS A 33 -5.08 -13.21 12.39
N ASN A 34 -5.81 -13.48 11.31
CA ASN A 34 -5.22 -13.87 10.03
C ASN A 34 -4.44 -12.71 9.38
N LEU A 35 -4.88 -11.46 9.51
CA LEU A 35 -4.10 -10.30 9.07
C LEU A 35 -2.78 -10.15 9.88
N ALA A 36 -2.83 -10.37 11.20
CA ALA A 36 -1.64 -10.29 12.06
C ALA A 36 -0.72 -11.53 11.97
N GLN A 37 -1.25 -12.70 11.60
CA GLN A 37 -0.47 -13.94 11.50
C GLN A 37 0.19 -14.10 10.12
N ILE A 38 -0.31 -13.41 9.08
CA ILE A 38 0.38 -13.28 7.79
C ILE A 38 1.65 -12.41 7.92
N GLU A 39 1.75 -11.51 8.91
CA GLU A 39 2.99 -10.75 9.16
C GLU A 39 4.17 -11.59 9.67
N ASN A 40 3.94 -12.85 10.09
CA ASN A 40 4.99 -13.74 10.60
C ASN A 40 5.42 -14.84 9.62
N ILE A 41 5.00 -14.77 8.36
CA ILE A 41 5.56 -15.61 7.30
C ILE A 41 6.84 -14.92 6.79
N SER A 42 7.98 -15.22 7.44
CA SER A 42 9.32 -15.09 6.85
C SER A 42 9.65 -13.73 6.21
N LYS A 43 9.69 -12.64 7.00
CA LYS A 43 10.49 -11.46 6.62
C LYS A 43 11.97 -11.83 6.79
N GLY A 44 12.54 -12.53 5.81
CA GLY A 44 13.93 -12.22 5.46
C GLY A 44 13.95 -10.74 5.18
N GLU A 45 14.72 -9.96 5.94
CA GLU A 45 14.85 -8.52 5.71
C GLU A 45 15.24 -8.34 4.24
N SER A 46 14.27 -7.96 3.43
CA SER A 46 14.51 -7.60 2.04
C SER A 46 15.48 -6.43 2.09
N LYS A 47 16.73 -6.68 1.69
CA LYS A 47 17.75 -5.64 1.63
C LYS A 47 17.21 -4.56 0.72
N LYS A 48 16.96 -3.36 1.27
CA LYS A 48 16.51 -2.20 0.48
C LYS A 48 17.55 -1.94 -0.62
N VAL A 49 17.14 -2.10 -1.87
CA VAL A 49 17.99 -1.93 -3.05
C VAL A 49 17.78 -0.55 -3.66
N PHE A 50 16.53 -0.10 -3.70
CA PHE A 50 16.16 1.21 -4.22
C PHE A 50 15.49 2.07 -3.16
N GLU A 51 15.80 3.35 -3.21
CA GLU A 51 15.00 4.40 -2.59
C GLU A 51 14.14 5.05 -3.67
N ILE A 52 12.83 5.11 -3.44
CA ILE A 52 11.88 5.65 -4.40
C ILE A 52 11.15 6.81 -3.75
N LYS A 53 11.13 7.94 -4.44
CA LYS A 53 10.39 9.13 -4.04
C LYS A 53 9.37 9.47 -5.10
N LEU A 54 8.12 9.68 -4.69
CA LEU A 54 7.11 10.23 -5.58
C LEU A 54 7.42 11.72 -5.86
N LEU A 55 7.45 12.09 -7.14
CA LEU A 55 7.68 13.46 -7.56
C LEU A 55 6.38 14.14 -7.99
N ASP A 56 5.57 13.47 -8.82
CA ASP A 56 4.34 14.02 -9.38
C ASP A 56 3.37 12.91 -9.77
N THR A 57 2.08 13.24 -9.78
CA THR A 57 1.00 12.36 -10.26
C THR A 57 0.10 13.15 -11.19
N LYS A 58 -0.09 12.64 -12.41
CA LYS A 58 -0.98 13.25 -13.41
C LYS A 58 -2.07 12.28 -13.80
N ILE A 59 -3.32 12.70 -13.65
CA ILE A 59 -4.50 11.93 -14.04
C ILE A 59 -5.14 12.58 -15.26
N THR A 60 -5.39 11.78 -16.30
CA THR A 60 -6.07 12.22 -17.53
C THR A 60 -7.26 11.31 -17.80
N GLY A 61 -8.47 11.83 -17.60
CA GLY A 61 -9.70 11.09 -17.86
C GLY A 61 -10.04 10.98 -19.34
N ASN A 62 -10.58 9.83 -19.76
CA ASN A 62 -11.26 9.64 -21.03
C ASN A 62 -12.73 9.24 -20.77
N ASP A 63 -13.58 10.25 -20.63
CA ASP A 63 -15.02 10.08 -20.30
C ASP A 63 -15.78 9.22 -21.31
N ARG A 64 -15.28 9.08 -22.54
CA ARG A 64 -15.92 8.24 -23.58
C ARG A 64 -15.73 6.75 -23.34
N GLU A 65 -14.64 6.38 -22.69
CA GLU A 65 -14.23 4.99 -22.47
C GLU A 65 -14.40 4.56 -21.01
N ASN A 66 -14.85 5.46 -20.11
CA ASN A 66 -14.91 5.25 -18.66
C ASN A 66 -13.57 4.79 -18.07
N VAL A 67 -12.46 5.24 -18.66
CA VAL A 67 -11.10 4.98 -18.16
C VAL A 67 -10.38 6.30 -17.88
N SER A 68 -9.46 6.24 -16.95
CA SER A 68 -8.49 7.29 -16.65
C SER A 68 -7.08 6.74 -16.82
N TYR A 69 -6.19 7.59 -17.32
CA TYR A 69 -4.77 7.31 -17.40
C TYR A 69 -4.06 8.05 -16.27
N GLU A 70 -3.40 7.30 -15.40
CA GLU A 70 -2.66 7.83 -14.27
C GLU A 70 -1.16 7.66 -14.52
N THR A 71 -0.43 8.77 -14.61
CA THR A 71 1.02 8.78 -14.75
C THR A 71 1.66 9.21 -13.44
N TRP A 72 2.46 8.34 -12.85
CA TRP A 72 3.20 8.55 -11.62
C TRP A 72 4.67 8.76 -11.95
N THR A 73 5.17 9.97 -11.71
CA THR A 73 6.59 10.31 -11.90
C THR A 73 7.32 10.08 -10.60
N ILE A 74 8.31 9.19 -10.62
CA ILE A 74 9.11 8.82 -9.46
C ILE A 74 10.58 9.09 -9.71
N LYS A 75 11.30 9.41 -8.63
CA LYS A 75 12.76 9.38 -8.60
C LYS A 75 13.20 8.08 -7.95
N VAL A 76 14.12 7.37 -8.61
CA VAL A 76 14.67 6.10 -8.14
C VAL A 76 16.17 6.27 -7.94
N SER A 77 16.63 6.00 -6.72
CA SER A 77 18.04 6.04 -6.35
C SER A 77 18.52 4.63 -5.98
N ASN A 78 19.58 4.14 -6.62
CA ASN A 78 20.20 2.87 -6.25
C ASN A 78 21.07 3.07 -5.01
N VAL A 79 20.59 2.57 -3.86
CA VAL A 79 21.27 2.68 -2.55
C VAL A 79 22.14 1.46 -2.23
N SER A 80 22.21 0.48 -3.14
CA SER A 80 23.09 -0.67 -3.02
C SER A 80 24.52 -0.33 -3.48
N ASN A 81 25.44 -1.26 -3.26
CA ASN A 81 26.84 -1.14 -3.68
C ASN A 81 27.10 -1.74 -5.07
N GLU A 82 26.07 -2.25 -5.76
CA GLU A 82 26.18 -2.95 -7.04
C GLU A 82 25.20 -2.35 -8.06
N GLU A 83 25.43 -2.57 -9.36
CA GLU A 83 24.44 -2.22 -10.38
C GLU A 83 23.16 -3.02 -10.15
N GLN A 84 22.01 -2.37 -10.30
CA GLN A 84 20.70 -2.99 -10.05
C GLN A 84 19.78 -2.70 -11.22
N THR A 85 19.04 -3.72 -11.64
CA THR A 85 18.01 -3.58 -12.67
C THR A 85 16.70 -3.14 -12.02
N PHE A 86 16.23 -1.97 -12.40
CA PHE A 86 14.95 -1.40 -12.02
C PHE A 86 13.86 -1.80 -13.02
N LEU A 87 12.72 -2.27 -12.52
CA LEU A 87 11.60 -2.74 -13.32
C LEU A 87 10.33 -1.99 -12.94
N THR A 88 9.75 -1.24 -13.88
CA THR A 88 8.49 -0.51 -13.64
C THR A 88 7.31 -1.46 -13.40
N ARG A 89 7.36 -2.68 -13.96
CA ARG A 89 6.35 -3.74 -13.75
C ARG A 89 6.27 -4.27 -12.32
N ASP A 90 7.28 -4.00 -11.49
CA ASP A 90 7.30 -4.45 -10.10
C ASP A 90 6.39 -3.58 -9.21
N PHE A 91 5.87 -2.48 -9.75
CA PHE A 91 4.90 -1.63 -9.10
C PHE A 91 3.47 -2.01 -9.45
N VAL A 92 2.58 -1.81 -8.49
CA VAL A 92 1.14 -1.85 -8.69
C VAL A 92 0.51 -0.59 -8.14
N LEU A 93 -0.52 -0.10 -8.82
CA LEU A 93 -1.38 0.95 -8.30
C LEU A 93 -2.53 0.29 -7.55
N ILE A 94 -2.81 0.75 -6.33
CA ILE A 94 -3.85 0.21 -5.48
C ILE A 94 -4.83 1.33 -5.16
N ASP A 95 -6.12 1.11 -5.42
CA ASP A 95 -7.15 2.07 -5.03
C ASP A 95 -7.62 1.89 -3.57
N GLN A 96 -8.47 2.81 -3.14
CA GLN A 96 -9.12 2.80 -1.81
C GLN A 96 -9.89 1.50 -1.48
N ASP A 97 -10.35 0.76 -2.49
CA ASP A 97 -11.09 -0.50 -2.34
C ASP A 97 -10.16 -1.73 -2.39
N GLY A 98 -8.86 -1.52 -2.58
CA GLY A 98 -7.85 -2.57 -2.70
C GLY A 98 -7.77 -3.22 -4.07
N ARG A 99 -8.43 -2.66 -5.10
CA ARG A 99 -8.27 -3.11 -6.49
C ARG A 99 -6.85 -2.76 -6.94
N LYS A 100 -6.18 -3.74 -7.56
CA LYS A 100 -4.80 -3.60 -8.05
C LYS A 100 -4.77 -3.42 -9.55
N PHE A 101 -4.02 -2.44 -10.02
CA PHE A 101 -3.82 -2.14 -11.44
C PHE A 101 -2.35 -2.26 -11.78
N SER A 102 -2.06 -3.03 -12.83
CA SER A 102 -0.70 -3.18 -13.35
C SER A 102 -0.32 -2.00 -14.24
N PRO A 103 0.96 -1.63 -14.29
CA PRO A 103 1.45 -0.63 -15.22
C PRO A 103 1.14 -1.02 -16.66
N MET A 104 0.82 -0.04 -17.50
CA MET A 104 0.76 -0.23 -18.93
C MET A 104 2.16 -0.55 -19.46
N GLU A 105 2.30 -1.68 -20.15
CA GLU A 105 3.55 -2.03 -20.80
C GLU A 105 3.81 -1.09 -21.98
N VAL A 106 4.82 -0.23 -21.83
CA VAL A 106 5.39 0.49 -22.97
C VAL A 106 6.36 -0.46 -23.66
N ARG A 107 6.15 -0.77 -24.94
CA ARG A 107 7.07 -1.60 -25.74
C ARG A 107 8.51 -1.10 -25.58
N GLY A 108 9.40 -1.95 -25.09
CA GLY A 108 10.82 -1.63 -24.86
C GLY A 108 11.20 -1.27 -23.41
N ALA A 109 10.26 -1.30 -22.45
CA ALA A 109 10.55 -1.16 -21.02
C ALA A 109 11.12 -2.45 -20.40
N GLU A 110 12.11 -3.06 -21.07
CA GLU A 110 12.97 -4.06 -20.45
C GLU A 110 13.89 -3.32 -19.47
N GLY A 111 13.97 -3.80 -18.23
CA GLY A 111 14.46 -3.04 -17.07
C GLY A 111 15.69 -2.15 -17.27
N PHE A 112 15.73 -1.09 -16.46
CA PHE A 112 16.78 -0.09 -16.53
C PHE A 112 17.87 -0.41 -15.51
N ASN A 113 19.11 -0.57 -15.96
CA ASN A 113 20.22 -0.72 -15.04
C ASN A 113 20.61 0.64 -14.47
N ILE A 114 20.68 0.72 -13.14
CA ILE A 114 21.06 1.91 -12.39
C ILE A 114 22.33 1.59 -11.62
N ASN A 115 23.40 2.34 -11.89
CA ASN A 115 24.66 2.18 -11.15
C ASN A 115 24.53 2.65 -9.69
N PRO A 116 25.37 2.14 -8.77
CA PRO A 116 25.39 2.56 -7.37
C PRO A 116 25.43 4.09 -7.19
N GLY A 117 24.57 4.62 -6.33
CA GLY A 117 24.54 6.05 -5.99
C GLY A 117 23.98 6.98 -7.06
N LEU A 118 23.57 6.48 -8.22
CA LEU A 118 22.88 7.28 -9.23
C LEU A 118 21.38 7.39 -8.92
N GLU A 119 20.82 8.53 -9.31
CA GLU A 119 19.39 8.80 -9.29
C GLU A 119 18.87 9.00 -10.71
N THR A 120 17.73 8.40 -11.02
CA THR A 120 17.07 8.53 -12.32
C THR A 120 15.57 8.73 -12.11
N GLU A 121 14.94 9.52 -12.98
CA GLU A 121 13.50 9.75 -12.97
C GLU A 121 12.79 8.83 -13.96
N TYR A 122 11.66 8.27 -13.54
CA TYR A 122 10.83 7.38 -14.36
C TYR A 122 9.37 7.80 -14.26
N ALA A 123 8.64 7.63 -15.37
CA ALA A 123 7.20 7.75 -15.41
C ALA A 123 6.59 6.35 -15.53
N ILE A 124 5.69 6.01 -14.61
CA ILE A 124 4.92 4.76 -14.64
C ILE A 124 3.47 5.12 -14.97
N MET A 125 2.93 4.52 -16.03
CA MET A 125 1.56 4.80 -16.49
C MET A 125 0.64 3.63 -16.15
N PHE A 126 -0.56 3.94 -15.68
CA PHE A 126 -1.61 2.99 -15.36
C PHE A 126 -2.89 3.37 -16.12
N MET A 127 -3.71 2.36 -16.41
CA MET A 127 -5.07 2.55 -16.91
C MET A 127 -6.04 2.07 -15.84
N THR A 128 -6.83 2.98 -15.29
CA THR A 128 -7.81 2.73 -14.24
C THR A 128 -9.22 3.04 -14.76
N PRO A 129 -10.29 2.49 -14.16
CA PRO A 129 -11.63 3.00 -14.40
C PRO A 129 -11.74 4.45 -13.92
N SER A 130 -12.59 5.27 -14.56
CA SER A 130 -12.78 6.68 -14.17
C SER A 130 -13.43 6.87 -12.79
N ASP A 131 -13.87 5.80 -12.13
CA ASP A 131 -14.42 5.83 -10.77
C ASP A 131 -13.37 5.79 -9.67
N VAL A 132 -12.09 5.58 -10.02
CA VAL A 132 -10.97 5.62 -9.08
C VAL A 132 -10.71 7.08 -8.67
N LEU A 133 -10.96 7.38 -7.39
CA LEU A 133 -10.80 8.72 -6.82
C LEU A 133 -9.46 8.88 -6.09
N GLU A 134 -9.03 7.84 -5.39
CA GLU A 134 -7.80 7.81 -4.60
C GLU A 134 -7.04 6.51 -4.87
N SER A 135 -5.73 6.62 -5.02
CA SER A 135 -4.83 5.52 -5.34
C SER A 135 -3.44 5.76 -4.74
N TYR A 136 -2.70 4.67 -4.51
CA TYR A 136 -1.31 4.71 -4.07
C TYR A 136 -0.47 3.66 -4.79
N LEU A 137 0.84 3.93 -4.86
CA LEU A 137 1.81 3.07 -5.52
C LEU A 137 2.47 2.11 -4.52
N GLU A 138 2.47 0.82 -4.82
CA GLU A 138 3.11 -0.24 -4.03
C GLU A 138 4.21 -0.94 -4.84
N ASP A 139 5.38 -1.15 -4.25
CA ASP A 139 6.41 -2.08 -4.77
C ASP A 139 6.11 -3.50 -4.27
N THR A 140 5.84 -4.41 -5.21
CA THR A 140 5.46 -5.80 -4.91
C THR A 140 6.63 -6.71 -4.53
N THR A 141 7.86 -6.29 -4.78
CA THR A 141 9.06 -7.09 -4.48
C THR A 141 9.54 -6.90 -3.04
N GLY A 142 9.08 -5.85 -2.37
CA GLY A 142 9.57 -5.42 -1.06
C GLY A 142 11.05 -5.00 -1.07
N LYS A 143 11.70 -4.92 -2.23
CA LYS A 143 13.11 -4.49 -2.36
C LYS A 143 13.25 -2.97 -2.26
N SER A 144 12.15 -2.27 -2.34
CA SER A 144 12.11 -0.82 -2.37
C SER A 144 11.00 -0.32 -1.45
N LYS A 145 11.10 0.95 -1.07
CA LYS A 145 10.08 1.64 -0.29
C LYS A 145 9.72 2.92 -1.03
N VAL A 146 8.44 3.07 -1.36
CA VAL A 146 7.85 4.32 -1.84
C VAL A 146 7.61 5.21 -0.63
N LEU A 147 8.23 6.39 -0.61
CA LEU A 147 8.08 7.41 0.45
C LEU A 147 7.28 8.60 -0.04
#